data_AF-A0A3N4N2Y2-F1
#
_entry.id   AF-A0A3N4N2Y2-F1
#
_cell.length_a   1.000
_cell.length_b   1.000
_cell.length_c   1.000
_cell.angle_alpha   90.00
_cell.angle_beta   90.00
_cell.angle_gamma   90.00
#
_symmetry.space_group_name_H-M   'P 1'
#
loop_
_entity.id
_entity.type
_entity.pdbx_description
1 polymer ?
#
loop_
_entity_poly.entity_id
_entity_poly.type
_entity_poly.pdbx_seq_one_letter_code
_entity_poly.pdbx_strand_id
1 'polypeptide(L)'
;MIEEINKKFKELAEGKLTAKEWILWFEQNQKNVELVCGKLNYLKIKTRKSNTDIANAFYGQTAVIKWLQSKEIDISTSDIYEKSYNNEFDEYCKKEKDKLIEKRKIAKNKFGYLKEEYPKFYNQLIKSYDESTIIEKGVIISQIKSVESELSLSLTSQLITLFRHISIFEFEGIELNFEYLEKFIYKEKEFLILGEFWEYGDGDKLLYDIKNGSISVFAHEYNPPKIMLQAKTIKDFFEKNIVRHLKEYDE
;
A
#
# COMPACT_ATOMS: atom_id res chain seq x y z
N MET A 1 -40.72 -19.54 23.32
CA MET A 1 -39.36 -19.65 22.75
C MET A 1 -39.38 -19.68 21.22
N ILE A 2 -39.83 -20.77 20.56
CA ILE A 2 -39.84 -20.84 19.08
C ILE A 2 -40.68 -19.72 18.45
N GLU A 3 -41.89 -19.47 18.96
CA GLU A 3 -42.77 -18.40 18.46
C GLU A 3 -42.15 -17.01 18.60
N GLU A 4 -41.40 -16.76 19.67
CA GLU A 4 -40.74 -15.49 19.93
C GLU A 4 -39.55 -15.26 18.97
N ILE A 5 -38.73 -16.30 18.75
CA ILE A 5 -37.66 -16.27 17.74
C ILE A 5 -38.25 -16.05 16.35
N ASN A 6 -39.30 -16.79 15.98
CA ASN A 6 -39.98 -16.64 14.69
C ASN A 6 -40.55 -15.23 14.51
N LYS A 7 -41.18 -14.67 15.55
CA LYS A 7 -41.69 -13.30 15.53
C LYS A 7 -40.57 -12.31 15.23
N LYS A 8 -39.45 -12.39 15.96
CA LYS A 8 -38.33 -11.46 15.75
C LYS A 8 -37.68 -11.66 14.38
N PHE A 9 -37.59 -12.89 13.91
CA PHE A 9 -37.07 -13.21 12.59
C PHE A 9 -37.94 -12.63 11.47
N LYS A 10 -39.28 -12.66 11.63
CA LYS A 10 -40.20 -11.96 10.72
C LYS A 10 -39.98 -10.45 10.76
N GLU A 11 -39.87 -9.87 11.96
CA GLU A 11 -39.58 -8.43 12.11
C GLU A 11 -38.27 -8.02 11.41
N LEU A 12 -37.22 -8.86 11.48
CA LEU A 12 -35.98 -8.65 10.72
C LEU A 12 -36.20 -8.81 9.21
N ALA A 13 -36.85 -9.88 8.76
CA ALA A 13 -37.12 -10.13 7.34
C ALA A 13 -37.89 -8.97 6.69
N GLU A 14 -38.87 -8.41 7.40
CA GLU A 14 -39.71 -7.31 6.98
C GLU A 14 -39.05 -5.93 7.12
N GLY A 15 -37.84 -5.86 7.70
CA GLY A 15 -37.11 -4.61 7.91
C GLY A 15 -37.75 -3.69 8.97
N LYS A 16 -38.46 -4.26 9.94
CA LYS A 16 -39.12 -3.52 11.04
C LYS A 16 -38.18 -3.15 12.19
N LEU A 17 -36.99 -3.72 12.21
CA LEU A 17 -35.97 -3.46 13.22
C LEU A 17 -34.94 -2.47 12.65
N THR A 18 -34.40 -1.61 13.48
CA THR A 18 -33.10 -0.99 13.17
C THR A 18 -32.00 -2.04 13.27
N ALA A 19 -30.87 -1.80 12.59
CA ALA A 19 -29.71 -2.69 12.67
C ALA A 19 -29.27 -2.87 14.13
N LYS A 20 -29.21 -1.78 14.91
CA LYS A 20 -28.83 -1.81 16.32
C LYS A 20 -29.79 -2.64 17.19
N GLU A 21 -31.10 -2.51 16.98
CA GLU A 21 -32.09 -3.31 17.69
C GLU A 21 -31.93 -4.80 17.40
N TRP A 22 -31.66 -5.17 16.14
CA TRP A 22 -31.37 -6.55 15.77
C TRP A 22 -30.11 -7.08 16.48
N ILE A 23 -28.98 -6.35 16.44
CA ILE A 23 -27.75 -6.79 17.08
C ILE A 23 -27.94 -6.99 18.58
N LEU A 24 -28.50 -5.99 19.27
CA LEU A 24 -28.72 -6.05 20.72
C LEU A 24 -29.62 -7.24 21.09
N TRP A 25 -30.71 -7.44 20.35
CA TRP A 25 -31.59 -8.57 20.59
C TRP A 25 -30.89 -9.90 20.31
N PHE A 26 -30.15 -10.02 19.20
CA PHE A 26 -29.46 -11.25 18.84
C PHE A 26 -28.42 -11.63 19.88
N GLU A 27 -27.64 -10.66 20.37
CA GLU A 27 -26.64 -10.87 21.42
C GLU A 27 -27.23 -11.43 22.71
N GLN A 28 -28.42 -10.96 23.09
CA GLN A 28 -29.15 -11.43 24.27
C GLN A 28 -29.78 -12.83 24.06
N ASN A 29 -30.00 -13.23 22.80
CA ASN A 29 -30.78 -14.42 22.46
C ASN A 29 -29.97 -15.53 21.75
N GLN A 30 -28.64 -15.42 21.69
CA GLN A 30 -27.80 -16.34 20.90
C GLN A 30 -28.05 -17.83 21.20
N LYS A 31 -28.14 -18.21 22.48
CA LYS A 31 -28.38 -19.60 22.89
C LYS A 31 -29.73 -20.10 22.38
N ASN A 32 -30.78 -19.27 22.49
CA ASN A 32 -32.12 -19.61 22.04
C ASN A 32 -32.18 -19.72 20.52
N VAL A 33 -31.49 -18.82 19.81
CA VAL A 33 -31.39 -18.88 18.35
C VAL A 33 -30.67 -20.15 17.89
N GLU A 34 -29.58 -20.55 18.53
CA GLU A 34 -28.86 -21.79 18.20
C GLU A 34 -29.72 -23.03 18.44
N LEU A 35 -30.45 -23.08 19.56
CA LEU A 35 -31.37 -24.17 19.87
C LEU A 35 -32.49 -24.30 18.84
N VAL A 36 -33.06 -23.19 18.37
CA VAL A 36 -34.19 -23.19 17.43
C VAL A 36 -33.73 -23.46 16.00
N CYS A 37 -32.62 -22.87 15.57
CA CYS A 37 -32.21 -22.90 14.16
C CYS A 37 -31.22 -24.03 13.84
N GLY A 38 -30.61 -24.61 14.88
CA GLY A 38 -29.48 -25.51 14.78
C GLY A 38 -28.17 -24.77 14.48
N LYS A 39 -27.06 -25.38 14.89
CA LYS A 39 -25.71 -24.80 14.81
C LYS A 39 -25.34 -24.24 13.42
N LEU A 40 -25.66 -24.96 12.35
CA LEU A 40 -25.31 -24.54 10.99
C LEU A 40 -26.01 -23.24 10.56
N ASN A 41 -27.30 -23.09 10.88
CA ASN A 41 -28.04 -21.87 10.54
C ASN A 41 -27.70 -20.73 11.49
N TYR A 42 -27.50 -21.02 12.77
CA TYR A 42 -27.01 -20.05 13.74
C TYR A 42 -25.70 -19.42 13.27
N LEU A 43 -24.73 -20.19 12.79
CA LEU A 43 -23.46 -19.64 12.29
C LEU A 43 -23.62 -18.69 11.08
N LYS A 44 -24.67 -18.87 10.27
CA LYS A 44 -24.98 -17.97 9.15
C LYS A 44 -25.66 -16.68 9.62
N ILE A 45 -26.45 -16.75 10.68
CA ILE A 45 -27.18 -15.61 11.27
C ILE A 45 -26.26 -14.80 12.22
N LYS A 46 -25.26 -15.46 12.82
CA LYS A 46 -24.39 -14.92 13.85
C LYS A 46 -23.68 -13.63 13.41
N THR A 47 -23.77 -12.62 14.26
CA THR A 47 -23.07 -11.34 14.12
C THR A 47 -21.55 -11.50 14.27
N ARG A 48 -20.79 -10.67 13.54
CA ARG A 48 -19.32 -10.65 13.58
C ARG A 48 -18.84 -9.28 14.01
N LYS A 49 -17.87 -9.23 14.92
CA LYS A 49 -17.28 -7.98 15.43
C LYS A 49 -16.55 -7.17 14.35
N SER A 50 -16.07 -7.82 13.30
CA SER A 50 -15.40 -7.19 12.15
C SER A 50 -16.36 -6.43 11.23
N ASN A 51 -17.66 -6.62 11.39
CA ASN A 51 -18.68 -6.06 10.52
C ASN A 51 -19.34 -4.84 11.19
N THR A 52 -19.85 -3.91 10.38
CA THR A 52 -20.76 -2.86 10.86
C THR A 52 -22.09 -3.48 11.32
N ASP A 53 -22.85 -2.73 12.11
CA ASP A 53 -24.21 -3.16 12.52
C ASP A 53 -25.10 -3.40 11.30
N ILE A 54 -25.00 -2.56 10.27
CA ILE A 54 -25.76 -2.69 9.02
C ILE A 54 -25.36 -3.95 8.26
N ALA A 55 -24.05 -4.21 8.11
CA ALA A 55 -23.57 -5.44 7.47
C ALA A 55 -24.04 -6.69 8.23
N ASN A 56 -23.99 -6.68 9.57
CA ASN A 56 -24.50 -7.78 10.39
C ASN A 56 -26.02 -7.96 10.26
N ALA A 57 -26.79 -6.87 10.17
CA ALA A 57 -28.23 -6.92 9.95
C ALA A 57 -28.57 -7.45 8.55
N PHE A 58 -27.85 -7.04 7.51
CA PHE A 58 -28.03 -7.52 6.14
C PHE A 58 -27.74 -9.03 6.01
N TYR A 59 -26.59 -9.50 6.51
CA TYR A 59 -26.26 -10.92 6.48
C TYR A 59 -27.20 -11.74 7.35
N GLY A 60 -27.56 -11.20 8.52
CA GLY A 60 -28.55 -11.78 9.42
C GLY A 60 -29.91 -11.94 8.74
N GLN A 61 -30.42 -10.88 8.12
CA GLN A 61 -31.69 -10.88 7.39
C GLN A 61 -31.67 -11.91 6.25
N THR A 62 -30.59 -11.93 5.46
CA THR A 62 -30.43 -12.90 4.36
C THR A 62 -30.46 -14.34 4.86
N ALA A 63 -29.79 -14.63 5.98
CA ALA A 63 -29.77 -15.96 6.58
C ALA A 63 -31.12 -16.33 7.22
N VAL A 64 -31.78 -15.38 7.88
CA VAL A 64 -33.09 -15.55 8.51
C VAL A 64 -34.17 -15.80 7.47
N ILE A 65 -34.21 -15.03 6.37
CA ILE A 65 -35.16 -15.24 5.27
C ILE A 65 -35.03 -16.66 4.72
N LYS A 66 -33.80 -17.10 4.41
CA LYS A 66 -33.54 -18.48 3.94
C LYS A 66 -33.99 -19.53 4.94
N TRP A 67 -33.78 -19.28 6.23
CA TRP A 67 -34.22 -20.20 7.28
C TRP A 67 -35.75 -20.25 7.39
N LEU A 68 -36.44 -19.11 7.39
CA LEU A 68 -37.91 -19.04 7.44
C LEU A 68 -38.53 -19.74 6.21
N GLN A 69 -37.97 -19.52 5.02
CA GLN A 69 -38.37 -20.20 3.79
C GLN A 69 -38.19 -21.72 3.89
N SER A 70 -37.07 -22.20 4.47
CA SER A 70 -36.84 -23.65 4.69
C SER A 70 -37.82 -24.29 5.69
N LYS A 71 -38.56 -23.48 6.43
CA LYS A 71 -39.60 -23.90 7.37
C LYS A 71 -41.01 -23.67 6.84
N GLU A 72 -41.14 -23.28 5.57
CA GLU A 72 -42.44 -22.99 4.93
C GLU A 72 -43.25 -21.93 5.69
N ILE A 73 -42.55 -21.00 6.35
CA ILE A 73 -43.19 -19.90 7.09
C ILE A 73 -43.43 -18.75 6.12
N ASP A 74 -44.68 -18.29 6.04
CA ASP A 74 -45.04 -17.11 5.25
C ASP A 74 -44.41 -15.83 5.80
N ILE A 75 -43.77 -15.07 4.91
CA ILE A 75 -42.98 -13.88 5.23
C ILE A 75 -43.11 -12.82 4.13
N SER A 76 -43.09 -11.56 4.54
CA SER A 76 -42.79 -10.44 3.66
C SER A 76 -41.31 -10.04 3.83
N THR A 77 -40.67 -9.61 2.74
CA THR A 77 -39.23 -9.28 2.74
C THR A 77 -39.00 -7.82 2.37
N SER A 78 -38.07 -7.17 3.07
CA SER A 78 -37.62 -5.80 2.78
C SER A 78 -36.15 -5.80 2.36
N ASP A 79 -35.77 -4.85 1.53
CA ASP A 79 -34.39 -4.63 1.05
C ASP A 79 -33.66 -3.51 1.83
N ILE A 80 -34.21 -3.07 2.96
CA ILE A 80 -33.69 -1.91 3.71
C ILE A 80 -32.22 -2.06 4.11
N TYR A 81 -31.80 -3.22 4.63
CA TYR A 81 -30.42 -3.41 5.07
C TYR A 81 -29.46 -3.60 3.89
N GLU A 82 -29.93 -4.17 2.78
CA GLU A 82 -29.11 -4.28 1.55
C GLU A 82 -28.82 -2.88 0.98
N LYS A 83 -29.86 -2.04 0.87
CA LYS A 83 -29.70 -0.64 0.44
C LYS A 83 -28.78 0.13 1.37
N SER A 84 -28.96 0.01 2.69
CA SER A 84 -28.09 0.66 3.66
C SER A 84 -26.65 0.16 3.59
N TYR A 85 -26.43 -1.15 3.42
CA TYR A 85 -25.10 -1.74 3.27
C TYR A 85 -24.40 -1.23 2.00
N ASN A 86 -25.09 -1.19 0.88
CA ASN A 86 -24.55 -0.67 -0.38
C ASN A 86 -24.20 0.83 -0.24
N ASN A 87 -25.03 1.61 0.45
CA ASN A 87 -24.71 3.02 0.73
C ASN A 87 -23.47 3.18 1.62
N GLU A 88 -23.33 2.40 2.70
CA GLU A 88 -22.12 2.41 3.55
C GLU A 88 -20.86 2.04 2.74
N PHE A 89 -20.99 1.05 1.86
CA PHE A 89 -19.91 0.60 0.99
C PHE A 89 -19.50 1.67 -0.03
N ASP A 90 -20.48 2.32 -0.68
CA ASP A 90 -20.22 3.40 -1.62
C ASP A 90 -19.56 4.62 -0.93
N GLU A 91 -20.03 4.97 0.27
CA GLU A 91 -19.40 6.02 1.08
C GLU A 91 -17.96 5.67 1.46
N TYR A 92 -17.71 4.42 1.83
CA TYR A 92 -16.35 3.93 2.10
C TYR A 92 -15.46 4.06 0.86
N CYS A 93 -15.92 3.57 -0.30
CA CYS A 93 -15.18 3.70 -1.56
C CYS A 93 -14.91 5.15 -1.93
N LYS A 94 -15.86 6.06 -1.69
CA LYS A 94 -15.66 7.49 -1.91
C LYS A 94 -14.59 8.07 -0.99
N LYS A 95 -14.65 7.76 0.32
CA LYS A 95 -13.64 8.20 1.30
C LYS A 95 -12.24 7.72 0.95
N GLU A 96 -12.09 6.46 0.53
CA GLU A 96 -10.80 5.92 0.10
C GLU A 96 -10.27 6.63 -1.17
N LYS A 97 -11.13 6.92 -2.14
CA LYS A 97 -10.76 7.72 -3.32
C LYS A 97 -10.32 9.13 -2.93
N ASP A 98 -11.04 9.79 -2.03
CA ASP A 98 -10.72 11.15 -1.57
C ASP A 98 -9.38 11.19 -0.85
N LYS A 99 -9.08 10.19 0.00
CA LYS A 99 -7.76 10.03 0.63
C LYS A 99 -6.64 9.91 -0.40
N LEU A 100 -6.83 9.09 -1.44
CA LEU A 100 -5.83 8.94 -2.51
C LEU A 100 -5.61 10.25 -3.29
N ILE A 101 -6.67 11.03 -3.51
CA ILE A 101 -6.58 12.34 -4.17
C ILE A 101 -5.76 13.32 -3.33
N GLU A 102 -6.04 13.43 -2.02
CA GLU A 102 -5.29 14.30 -1.12
C GLU A 102 -3.82 13.84 -0.98
N LYS A 103 -3.57 12.53 -0.87
CA LYS A 103 -2.22 11.94 -0.86
C LYS A 103 -1.42 12.37 -2.11
N ARG A 104 -2.03 12.25 -3.29
CA ARG A 104 -1.42 12.68 -4.57
C ARG A 104 -1.18 14.17 -4.64
N LYS A 105 -2.06 14.99 -4.06
CA LYS A 105 -1.92 16.45 -4.02
C LYS A 105 -0.76 16.86 -3.13
N ILE A 106 -0.60 16.23 -1.97
CA ILE A 106 0.56 16.42 -1.08
C ILE A 106 1.85 16.05 -1.82
N ALA A 107 1.90 14.88 -2.45
CA ALA A 107 3.07 14.44 -3.22
C ALA A 107 3.45 15.42 -4.35
N LYS A 108 2.46 15.89 -5.13
CA LYS A 108 2.66 16.89 -6.19
C LYS A 108 3.27 18.18 -5.66
N ASN A 109 2.77 18.68 -4.53
CA ASN A 109 3.28 19.91 -3.91
C ASN A 109 4.70 19.73 -3.37
N LYS A 110 5.00 18.58 -2.76
CA LYS A 110 6.31 18.28 -2.16
C LYS A 110 7.39 18.04 -3.23
N PHE A 111 7.05 17.33 -4.30
CA PHE A 111 8.02 16.79 -5.28
C PHE A 111 7.89 17.36 -6.69
N GLY A 112 7.06 18.38 -6.90
CA GLY A 112 6.82 19.00 -8.22
C GLY A 112 8.10 19.41 -8.97
N TYR A 113 9.15 19.75 -8.24
CA TYR A 113 10.46 20.14 -8.78
C TYR A 113 11.19 19.01 -9.55
N LEU A 114 10.83 17.74 -9.32
CA LEU A 114 11.42 16.59 -10.03
C LEU A 114 10.87 16.40 -11.44
N LYS A 115 9.72 17.02 -11.75
CA LYS A 115 8.99 16.77 -12.99
C LYS A 115 9.79 17.11 -14.26
N GLU A 116 10.63 18.12 -14.20
CA GLU A 116 11.43 18.56 -15.36
C GLU A 116 12.58 17.60 -15.65
N GLU A 117 13.32 17.18 -14.62
CA GLU A 117 14.47 16.30 -14.80
C GLU A 117 14.07 14.82 -14.97
N TYR A 118 13.13 14.35 -14.14
CA TYR A 118 12.69 12.95 -14.06
C TYR A 118 11.16 12.81 -14.19
N PRO A 119 10.58 13.09 -15.38
CA PRO A 119 9.12 13.12 -15.55
C PRO A 119 8.43 11.77 -15.33
N LYS A 120 9.01 10.63 -15.73
CA LYS A 120 8.36 9.32 -15.52
C LYS A 120 8.47 8.91 -14.05
N PHE A 121 9.64 9.11 -13.45
CA PHE A 121 9.83 8.87 -12.03
C PHE A 121 8.84 9.70 -11.21
N TYR A 122 8.76 11.02 -11.45
CA TYR A 122 7.82 11.91 -10.77
C TYR A 122 6.36 11.44 -10.88
N ASN A 123 5.92 11.07 -12.09
CA ASN A 123 4.56 10.62 -12.31
C ASN A 123 4.24 9.29 -11.61
N GLN A 124 5.22 8.39 -11.50
CA GLN A 124 5.07 7.13 -10.79
C GLN A 124 5.13 7.34 -9.28
N LEU A 125 6.10 8.12 -8.79
CA LEU A 125 6.24 8.52 -7.40
C LEU A 125 4.93 9.10 -6.86
N ILE A 126 4.23 9.97 -7.59
CA ILE A 126 2.93 10.51 -7.11
C ILE A 126 1.88 9.41 -6.90
N LYS A 127 1.92 8.33 -7.68
CA LYS A 127 0.97 7.22 -7.55
C LYS A 127 1.33 6.33 -6.36
N SER A 128 2.62 6.01 -6.23
CA SER A 128 3.17 5.10 -5.22
C SER A 128 3.51 5.76 -3.90
N TYR A 129 3.47 7.11 -3.83
CA TYR A 129 3.85 7.86 -2.65
C TYR A 129 3.10 7.38 -1.43
N ASP A 130 3.81 7.10 -0.36
CA ASP A 130 3.31 6.85 0.99
C ASP A 130 4.01 7.74 2.03
N GLU A 131 3.57 7.65 3.28
CA GLU A 131 4.13 8.46 4.36
C GLU A 131 5.52 8.00 4.79
N SER A 132 5.89 6.75 4.50
CA SER A 132 7.22 6.18 4.72
C SER A 132 8.24 6.58 3.65
N THR A 133 7.81 7.06 2.48
CA THR A 133 8.68 7.50 1.39
C THR A 133 9.47 8.75 1.80
N ILE A 134 10.79 8.63 1.91
CA ILE A 134 11.70 9.75 2.24
C ILE A 134 12.36 10.23 0.96
N ILE A 135 12.15 11.50 0.64
CA ILE A 135 12.88 12.18 -0.43
C ILE A 135 13.24 13.57 0.03
N GLU A 136 14.54 13.81 0.10
CA GLU A 136 15.10 15.10 0.47
C GLU A 136 15.57 15.88 -0.75
N LYS A 137 15.45 17.20 -0.68
CA LYS A 137 15.89 18.09 -1.75
C LYS A 137 17.40 18.06 -1.87
N GLY A 138 17.87 18.10 -3.11
CA GLY A 138 19.29 18.11 -3.42
C GLY A 138 20.10 19.23 -2.76
N VAL A 139 21.41 19.00 -2.71
CA VAL A 139 22.41 19.80 -2.02
C VAL A 139 22.95 20.95 -2.87
N ILE A 140 23.65 21.90 -2.24
CA ILE A 140 24.35 22.97 -2.95
C ILE A 140 25.70 22.53 -3.51
N ILE A 141 26.19 23.20 -4.56
CA ILE A 141 27.45 22.87 -5.22
C ILE A 141 28.65 22.89 -4.25
N SER A 142 28.63 23.73 -3.22
CA SER A 142 29.70 23.73 -2.21
C SER A 142 29.73 22.45 -1.35
N GLN A 143 28.57 21.85 -1.05
CA GLN A 143 28.51 20.56 -0.37
C GLN A 143 29.05 19.45 -1.27
N ILE A 144 28.67 19.46 -2.55
CA ILE A 144 29.23 18.54 -3.57
C ILE A 144 30.76 18.63 -3.62
N LYS A 145 31.31 19.84 -3.68
CA LYS A 145 32.77 20.06 -3.69
C LYS A 145 33.46 19.57 -2.42
N SER A 146 32.78 19.65 -1.28
CA SER A 146 33.30 19.11 -0.01
C SER A 146 33.45 17.59 -0.10
N VAL A 147 32.41 16.89 -0.57
CA VAL A 147 32.44 15.43 -0.75
C VAL A 147 33.43 14.99 -1.82
N GLU A 148 33.54 15.72 -2.94
CA GLU A 148 34.58 15.49 -3.95
C GLU A 148 35.99 15.57 -3.36
N SER A 149 36.22 16.55 -2.48
CA SER A 149 37.52 16.73 -1.81
C SER A 149 37.80 15.61 -0.81
N GLU A 150 36.82 15.25 0.01
CA GLU A 150 36.92 14.16 0.99
C GLU A 150 37.20 12.81 0.32
N LEU A 151 36.43 12.50 -0.72
CA LEU A 151 36.61 11.26 -1.48
C LEU A 151 37.80 11.32 -2.44
N SER A 152 38.44 12.47 -2.62
CA SER A 152 39.51 12.68 -3.60
C SER A 152 39.10 12.18 -4.99
N LEU A 153 37.96 12.65 -5.48
CA LEU A 153 37.39 12.35 -6.80
C LEU A 153 36.65 13.56 -7.37
N SER A 154 36.30 13.50 -8.65
CA SER A 154 35.36 14.45 -9.26
C SER A 154 34.08 13.73 -9.65
N LEU A 155 32.93 14.20 -9.17
CA LEU A 155 31.63 13.67 -9.55
C LEU A 155 31.33 14.05 -11.01
N THR A 156 30.68 13.14 -11.72
CA THR A 156 30.27 13.40 -13.10
C THR A 156 29.11 14.39 -13.13
N SER A 157 28.87 15.02 -14.30
CA SER A 157 27.70 15.90 -14.48
C SER A 157 26.38 15.20 -14.16
N GLN A 158 26.26 13.89 -14.41
CA GLN A 158 25.06 13.12 -14.08
C GLN A 158 24.85 13.01 -12.56
N LEU A 159 25.90 12.69 -11.79
CA LEU A 159 25.80 12.62 -10.32
C LEU A 159 25.56 14.00 -9.71
N ILE A 160 26.21 15.04 -10.25
CA ILE A 160 25.95 16.41 -9.84
C ILE A 160 24.47 16.74 -10.09
N THR A 161 23.93 16.47 -11.28
CA THR A 161 22.51 16.71 -11.58
C THR A 161 21.61 15.94 -10.63
N LEU A 162 21.89 14.66 -10.35
CA LEU A 162 21.13 13.87 -9.39
C LEU A 162 21.11 14.52 -8.00
N PHE A 163 22.28 14.75 -7.42
CA PHE A 163 22.40 15.27 -6.05
C PHE A 163 22.02 16.74 -5.91
N ARG A 164 21.88 17.47 -7.02
CA ARG A 164 21.25 18.79 -7.06
C ARG A 164 19.72 18.73 -6.97
N HIS A 165 19.11 17.60 -7.27
CA HIS A 165 17.67 17.38 -7.17
C HIS A 165 17.29 16.54 -5.96
N ILE A 166 18.00 15.45 -5.69
CA ILE A 166 17.68 14.44 -4.68
C ILE A 166 18.93 14.18 -3.85
N SER A 167 18.94 14.57 -2.57
CA SER A 167 20.04 14.25 -1.65
C SER A 167 19.85 12.88 -1.00
N ILE A 168 18.61 12.57 -0.65
CA ILE A 168 18.19 11.30 -0.07
C ILE A 168 16.96 10.80 -0.82
N PHE A 169 16.94 9.52 -1.15
CA PHE A 169 15.77 8.80 -1.64
C PHE A 169 15.71 7.43 -0.95
N GLU A 170 14.69 7.23 -0.12
CA GLU A 170 14.40 5.96 0.52
C GLU A 170 12.97 5.56 0.19
N PHE A 171 12.84 4.34 -0.32
CA PHE A 171 11.58 3.68 -0.63
C PHE A 171 11.82 2.18 -0.51
N GLU A 172 10.87 1.42 0.04
CA GLU A 172 10.92 -0.04 0.24
C GLU A 172 11.98 -0.78 -0.62
N GLY A 173 13.11 -1.17 0.00
CA GLY A 173 14.20 -1.91 -0.65
C GLY A 173 15.18 -1.08 -1.50
N ILE A 174 15.06 0.25 -1.52
CA ILE A 174 15.97 1.19 -2.18
C ILE A 174 16.37 2.29 -1.20
N GLU A 175 17.66 2.55 -1.12
CA GLU A 175 18.24 3.72 -0.47
C GLU A 175 19.25 4.38 -1.43
N LEU A 176 19.18 5.70 -1.50
CA LEU A 176 20.21 6.55 -2.08
C LEU A 176 20.47 7.70 -1.13
N ASN A 177 21.73 7.90 -0.74
CA ASN A 177 22.09 8.90 0.24
C ASN A 177 23.40 9.61 -0.11
N PHE A 178 23.34 10.92 -0.30
CA PHE A 178 24.48 11.78 -0.62
C PHE A 178 25.57 11.77 0.46
N GLU A 179 25.20 11.59 1.74
CA GLU A 179 26.15 11.61 2.85
C GLU A 179 26.90 10.29 3.01
N TYR A 180 26.43 9.21 2.39
CA TYR A 180 27.00 7.86 2.49
C TYR A 180 27.75 7.43 1.23
N LEU A 181 28.21 8.39 0.43
CA LEU A 181 29.02 8.11 -0.74
C LEU A 181 30.39 7.55 -0.34
N GLU A 182 30.71 6.36 -0.84
CA GLU A 182 31.96 5.66 -0.52
C GLU A 182 32.60 5.02 -1.77
N LYS A 183 33.93 5.05 -1.87
CA LYS A 183 34.65 4.31 -2.91
C LYS A 183 34.61 2.81 -2.64
N PHE A 184 34.27 2.03 -3.66
CA PHE A 184 34.20 0.58 -3.59
C PHE A 184 35.03 -0.06 -4.69
N ILE A 185 35.92 -0.99 -4.32
CA ILE A 185 36.78 -1.70 -5.27
C ILE A 185 36.37 -3.16 -5.32
N TYR A 186 36.06 -3.66 -6.51
CA TYR A 186 35.77 -5.06 -6.74
C TYR A 186 36.41 -5.54 -8.05
N LYS A 187 37.23 -6.59 -7.98
CA LYS A 187 37.99 -7.15 -9.11
C LYS A 187 38.71 -6.06 -9.92
N GLU A 188 39.47 -5.22 -9.21
CA GLU A 188 40.28 -4.12 -9.77
C GLU A 188 39.47 -2.99 -10.45
N LYS A 189 38.14 -3.03 -10.36
CA LYS A 189 37.26 -1.95 -10.81
C LYS A 189 36.80 -1.12 -9.61
N GLU A 190 36.90 0.19 -9.76
CA GLU A 190 36.46 1.17 -8.76
C GLU A 190 35.06 1.68 -9.12
N PHE A 191 34.21 1.74 -8.09
CA PHE A 191 32.85 2.24 -8.13
C PHE A 191 32.65 3.24 -6.99
N LEU A 192 31.57 4.01 -7.07
CA LEU A 192 31.03 4.79 -5.98
C LEU A 192 29.76 4.10 -5.47
N ILE A 193 29.68 3.80 -4.18
CA ILE A 193 28.43 3.37 -3.55
C ILE A 193 27.53 4.59 -3.45
N LEU A 194 26.30 4.47 -3.94
CA LEU A 194 25.26 5.51 -3.82
C LEU A 194 24.28 5.24 -2.67
N GLY A 195 24.26 4.01 -2.16
CA GLY A 195 23.31 3.49 -1.18
C GLY A 195 23.05 2.02 -1.43
N GLU A 196 21.82 1.58 -1.28
CA GLU A 196 21.39 0.19 -1.38
C GLU A 196 20.24 0.00 -2.37
N PHE A 197 20.19 -1.17 -3.01
CA PHE A 197 19.05 -1.58 -3.80
C PHE A 197 18.92 -3.11 -3.76
N TRP A 198 17.97 -3.58 -2.96
CA TRP A 198 17.74 -4.98 -2.58
C TRP A 198 17.05 -5.79 -3.70
N GLU A 199 17.59 -5.74 -4.92
CA GLU A 199 17.04 -6.45 -6.09
C GLU A 199 17.34 -7.96 -6.04
N TYR A 200 18.48 -8.37 -5.47
CA TYR A 200 18.89 -9.78 -5.44
C TYR A 200 19.10 -10.35 -4.03
N GLY A 201 19.14 -9.49 -3.01
CA GLY A 201 19.25 -9.83 -1.59
C GLY A 201 19.29 -8.57 -0.73
N ASP A 202 18.96 -8.72 0.55
CA ASP A 202 18.91 -7.61 1.51
C ASP A 202 20.30 -7.03 1.75
N GLY A 203 20.49 -5.72 1.62
CA GLY A 203 21.79 -5.05 1.79
C GLY A 203 22.68 -5.05 0.53
N ASP A 204 22.10 -5.41 -0.62
CA ASP A 204 22.76 -5.25 -1.92
C ASP A 204 23.11 -3.78 -2.20
N LYS A 205 24.36 -3.51 -2.60
CA LYS A 205 24.85 -2.13 -2.78
C LYS A 205 24.50 -1.57 -4.15
N LEU A 206 24.03 -0.34 -4.18
CA LEU A 206 23.83 0.43 -5.41
C LEU A 206 25.15 1.09 -5.81
N LEU A 207 25.71 0.66 -6.94
CA LEU A 207 27.01 1.09 -7.44
C LEU A 207 26.89 2.01 -8.65
N TYR A 208 27.74 3.04 -8.67
CA TYR A 208 27.98 3.90 -9.83
C TYR A 208 29.39 3.74 -10.37
N ASP A 209 29.53 3.46 -11.66
CA ASP A 209 30.83 3.44 -12.35
C ASP A 209 31.20 4.88 -12.75
N ILE A 210 32.20 5.47 -12.08
CA ILE A 210 32.64 6.85 -12.34
C ILE A 210 33.16 7.03 -13.78
N LYS A 211 33.73 5.99 -14.40
CA LYS A 211 34.32 6.07 -15.74
C LYS A 211 33.25 6.03 -16.83
N ASN A 212 32.25 5.17 -16.68
CA ASN A 212 31.27 4.90 -17.73
C ASN A 212 29.88 5.47 -17.44
N GLY A 213 29.61 5.88 -16.20
CA GLY A 213 28.35 6.46 -15.76
C GLY A 213 27.20 5.48 -15.57
N SER A 214 27.47 4.17 -15.57
CA SER A 214 26.45 3.14 -15.39
C SER A 214 26.13 2.89 -13.92
N ILE A 215 24.89 2.46 -13.67
CA ILE A 215 24.38 2.04 -12.37
C ILE A 215 24.29 0.51 -12.36
N SER A 216 24.80 -0.11 -11.31
CA SER A 216 24.77 -1.55 -11.11
C SER A 216 24.43 -1.88 -9.67
N VAL A 217 24.00 -3.11 -9.41
CA VAL A 217 23.82 -3.65 -8.07
C VAL A 217 24.92 -4.66 -7.80
N PHE A 218 25.53 -4.58 -6.63
CA PHE A 218 26.43 -5.62 -6.13
C PHE A 218 25.61 -6.67 -5.37
N ALA A 219 25.28 -7.75 -6.07
CA ALA A 219 24.56 -8.91 -5.55
C ALA A 219 25.51 -9.73 -4.66
N HIS A 220 25.50 -9.43 -3.37
CA HIS A 220 26.53 -9.90 -2.43
C HIS A 220 26.30 -11.35 -1.98
N GLU A 221 25.06 -11.83 -1.97
CA GLU A 221 24.70 -13.20 -1.58
C GLU A 221 25.04 -14.26 -2.65
N TYR A 222 25.33 -13.83 -3.89
CA TYR A 222 25.76 -14.77 -4.93
C TYR A 222 27.12 -15.38 -4.56
N ASN A 223 27.33 -16.65 -4.95
CA ASN A 223 28.61 -17.33 -4.76
C ASN A 223 29.25 -17.69 -6.11
N PRO A 224 30.29 -16.96 -6.59
CA PRO A 224 30.85 -15.74 -5.99
C PRO A 224 29.96 -14.51 -6.24
N PRO A 225 30.15 -13.41 -5.47
CA PRO A 225 29.37 -12.17 -5.63
C PRO A 225 29.42 -11.61 -7.06
N LYS A 226 28.38 -10.89 -7.48
CA LYS A 226 28.27 -10.39 -8.87
C LYS A 226 27.88 -8.93 -8.92
N ILE A 227 28.38 -8.23 -9.94
CA ILE A 227 27.90 -6.90 -10.32
C ILE A 227 26.88 -7.08 -11.44
N MET A 228 25.66 -6.64 -11.19
CA MET A 228 24.51 -6.77 -12.08
C MET A 228 24.17 -5.39 -12.63
N LEU A 229 24.33 -5.18 -13.94
CA LEU A 229 24.05 -3.89 -14.58
C LEU A 229 22.55 -3.59 -14.50
N GLN A 230 22.20 -2.44 -13.92
CA GLN A 230 20.81 -1.98 -13.84
C GLN A 230 20.50 -1.00 -14.97
N ALA A 231 21.38 -0.01 -15.19
CA ALA A 231 21.18 1.02 -16.19
C ALA A 231 22.50 1.57 -16.70
N LYS A 232 22.50 2.08 -17.95
CA LYS A 232 23.68 2.72 -18.55
C LYS A 232 23.89 4.17 -18.09
N THR A 233 22.85 4.79 -17.54
CA THR A 233 22.86 6.18 -17.08
C THR A 233 22.00 6.31 -15.82
N ILE A 234 22.24 7.36 -15.03
CA ILE A 234 21.41 7.67 -13.85
C ILE A 234 19.97 7.98 -14.29
N LYS A 235 19.84 8.69 -15.42
CA LYS A 235 18.53 9.05 -15.96
C LYS A 235 17.71 7.81 -16.32
N ASP A 236 18.33 6.83 -17.00
CA ASP A 236 17.66 5.56 -17.29
C ASP A 236 17.29 4.81 -16.01
N PHE A 237 18.16 4.80 -15.00
CA PHE A 237 17.89 4.16 -13.73
C PHE A 237 16.61 4.71 -13.08
N PHE A 238 16.50 6.03 -12.93
CA PHE A 238 15.31 6.67 -12.35
C PHE A 238 14.06 6.53 -13.25
N GLU A 239 14.20 6.75 -14.55
CA GLU A 239 13.07 6.77 -15.48
C GLU A 239 12.54 5.38 -15.88
N LYS A 240 13.29 4.30 -15.56
CA LYS A 240 12.93 2.92 -15.91
C LYS A 240 12.99 1.98 -14.71
N ASN A 241 14.16 1.78 -14.10
CA ASN A 241 14.35 0.77 -13.06
C ASN A 241 13.57 1.14 -11.79
N ILE A 242 13.76 2.36 -11.28
CA ILE A 242 13.02 2.86 -10.12
C ILE A 242 11.51 2.94 -10.42
N VAL A 243 11.13 3.42 -11.61
CA VAL A 243 9.71 3.43 -12.04
C VAL A 243 9.11 2.02 -12.05
N ARG A 244 9.87 1.00 -12.45
CA ARG A 244 9.40 -0.40 -12.42
C ARG A 244 9.24 -0.86 -10.98
N HIS A 245 10.25 -0.66 -10.14
CA HIS A 245 10.23 -1.02 -8.73
C HIS A 245 9.03 -0.41 -8.00
N LEU A 246 8.81 0.90 -8.13
CA LEU A 246 7.67 1.58 -7.51
C LEU A 246 6.31 1.00 -7.92
N LYS A 247 6.17 0.47 -9.14
CA LYS A 247 4.93 -0.16 -9.59
C LYS A 247 4.67 -1.50 -8.95
N GLU A 248 5.71 -2.23 -8.58
CA GLU A 248 5.58 -3.55 -7.93
C GLU A 248 4.97 -3.40 -6.52
N TYR A 249 5.06 -2.21 -5.92
CA TYR A 249 4.45 -1.86 -4.63
C TYR A 249 3.10 -1.10 -4.77
N ASP A 250 2.63 -0.84 -6.00
CA ASP A 250 1.30 -0.25 -6.26
C ASP A 250 0.19 -1.33 -6.33
N GLU A 251 0.54 -2.61 -6.47
CA GLU A 251 -0.37 -3.76 -6.65
C GLU A 251 -0.80 -4.41 -5.33
#